data_AF-A0A8B7K2K9-F1
#
_entry.id   AF-A0A8B7K2K9-F1
#
_cell.length_a   1.000
_cell.length_b   1.000
_cell.length_c   1.000
_cell.angle_alpha   90.00
_cell.angle_beta   90.00
_cell.angle_gamma   90.00
#
_symmetry.space_group_name_H-M   'P 1'
#
loop_
_entity.id
_entity.type
_entity.pdbx_description
1 polymer ?
#
loop_
_entity_poly.entity_id
_entity_poly.type
_entity_poly.pdbx_seq_one_letter_code
_entity_poly.pdbx_strand_id
1 'polypeptide(L)'
;MYSQKGCTIIRYTAPWRMIFFSESFGVRSLQTPARRLLELLFDYSIENRPVLFHVFSNGGVMLYRYVLEALHTQQPFKSLKVVGTIFDSAPGRRNLRGGLRALGTVLVSTNVLLKYFLLFSFATTAVVMRIILYPLTRFIHESHYDALLKAPSRWPELYLYSRADAIIDASEVERMADARQRLGVSVKAVDFSDSAHVSHMRAYPTYYSNLCMTFLSDCVRGSPR
;
A
#
# COMPACT_ATOMS: atom_id res chain seq x y z
N MET A 1 11.07 9.88 -13.04
CA MET A 1 11.24 10.88 -11.96
C MET A 1 12.32 10.50 -10.95
N TYR A 2 12.22 9.44 -10.15
CA TYR A 2 13.21 9.18 -9.08
C TYR A 2 14.63 8.90 -9.58
N SER A 3 14.79 8.15 -10.67
CA SER A 3 16.12 7.84 -11.24
C SER A 3 16.84 9.11 -11.72
N GLN A 4 16.10 10.08 -12.28
CA GLN A 4 16.63 11.39 -12.68
C GLN A 4 17.16 12.21 -11.49
N LYS A 5 16.89 11.77 -10.25
CA LYS A 5 17.30 12.42 -9.00
C LYS A 5 18.32 11.59 -8.22
N GLY A 6 18.94 10.60 -8.89
CA GLY A 6 20.01 9.78 -8.32
C GLY A 6 19.53 8.70 -7.35
N CYS A 7 18.22 8.44 -7.26
CA CYS A 7 17.69 7.37 -6.44
C CYS A 7 17.97 6.00 -7.10
N THR A 8 18.47 5.06 -6.29
CA THR A 8 18.37 3.64 -6.63
C THR A 8 16.92 3.20 -6.46
N ILE A 9 16.36 2.51 -7.45
CA ILE A 9 14.94 2.13 -7.45
C ILE A 9 14.83 0.60 -7.37
N ILE A 10 14.17 0.12 -6.32
CA ILE A 10 13.71 -1.27 -6.23
C ILE A 10 12.21 -1.26 -6.51
N ARG A 11 11.77 -2.09 -7.44
CA ARG A 11 10.35 -2.23 -7.82
C ARG A 11 9.89 -3.65 -7.60
N TYR A 12 8.74 -3.80 -6.95
CA TYR A 12 8.12 -5.10 -6.77
C TYR A 12 6.61 -4.99 -6.88
N THR A 13 6.03 -5.86 -7.70
CA THR A 13 4.58 -6.03 -7.83
C THR A 13 4.22 -7.38 -7.25
N ALA A 14 3.52 -7.39 -6.12
CA ALA A 14 3.10 -8.62 -5.49
C ALA A 14 2.15 -9.41 -6.43
N PRO A 15 2.30 -10.75 -6.53
CA PRO A 15 1.39 -11.57 -7.32
C PRO A 15 -0.06 -11.39 -6.88
N TRP A 16 -0.95 -11.12 -7.82
CA TRP A 16 -2.37 -10.89 -7.53
C TRP A 16 -3.03 -12.06 -6.80
N ARG A 17 -2.56 -13.31 -7.03
CA ARG A 17 -3.04 -14.50 -6.31
C ARG A 17 -2.77 -14.42 -4.81
N MET A 18 -1.61 -13.87 -4.40
CA MET A 18 -1.29 -13.65 -3.00
C MET A 18 -2.22 -12.60 -2.39
N ILE A 19 -2.43 -11.49 -3.11
CA ILE A 19 -3.28 -10.37 -2.66
C ILE A 19 -4.76 -10.79 -2.51
N PHE A 20 -5.33 -11.44 -3.52
CA PHE A 20 -6.77 -11.70 -3.59
C PHE A 20 -7.19 -13.05 -3.00
N PHE A 21 -6.33 -14.07 -3.02
CA PHE A 21 -6.66 -15.39 -2.50
C PHE A 21 -5.91 -15.70 -1.22
N SER A 22 -4.58 -15.79 -1.23
CA SER A 22 -3.81 -16.23 -0.06
C SER A 22 -4.11 -15.40 1.19
N GLU A 23 -4.08 -14.07 1.06
CA GLU A 23 -4.38 -13.16 2.17
C GLU A 23 -5.87 -13.17 2.56
N SER A 24 -6.77 -13.54 1.64
CA SER A 24 -8.20 -13.73 1.97
C SER A 24 -8.45 -15.00 2.77
N PHE A 25 -7.59 -16.01 2.64
CA PHE A 25 -7.59 -17.23 3.46
C PHE A 25 -6.77 -17.09 4.76
N GLY A 26 -6.29 -15.88 5.09
CA GLY A 26 -5.49 -15.62 6.30
C GLY A 26 -4.03 -16.10 6.20
N VAL A 27 -3.58 -16.56 5.02
CA VAL A 27 -2.19 -16.94 4.79
C VAL A 27 -1.38 -15.67 4.55
N ARG A 28 -0.40 -15.40 5.43
CA ARG A 28 0.51 -14.24 5.38
C ARG A 28 1.58 -14.38 4.29
N SER A 29 1.16 -14.71 3.08
CA SER A 29 2.04 -15.01 1.94
C SER A 29 2.94 -13.84 1.53
N LEU A 30 2.55 -12.61 1.86
CA LEU A 30 3.32 -11.40 1.54
C LEU A 30 4.45 -11.11 2.55
N GLN A 31 4.52 -11.84 3.67
CA GLN A 31 5.55 -11.63 4.70
C GLN A 31 6.95 -12.00 4.18
N THR A 32 7.06 -13.10 3.42
CA THR A 32 8.31 -13.51 2.78
C THR A 32 8.83 -12.49 1.77
N PRO A 33 8.07 -12.05 0.74
CA PRO A 33 8.56 -11.03 -0.18
C PRO A 33 8.84 -9.69 0.51
N ALA A 34 8.09 -9.30 1.55
CA ALA A 34 8.39 -8.09 2.31
C ALA A 34 9.79 -8.14 2.93
N ARG A 35 10.16 -9.26 3.56
CA ARG A 35 11.50 -9.46 4.12
C ARG A 35 12.58 -9.48 3.05
N ARG A 36 12.37 -10.24 1.96
CA ARG A 36 13.33 -10.31 0.85
C ARG A 36 13.64 -8.93 0.28
N LEU A 37 12.65 -8.04 0.16
CA LEU A 37 12.88 -6.68 -0.32
C LEU A 37 13.78 -5.85 0.61
N LEU A 38 13.69 -6.06 1.93
CA LEU A 38 14.58 -5.40 2.88
C LEU A 38 15.97 -6.01 2.87
N GLU A 39 16.09 -7.35 2.74
CA GLU A 39 17.37 -8.06 2.61
C GLU A 39 18.18 -7.54 1.43
N LEU A 40 17.55 -7.23 0.29
CA LEU A 40 18.22 -6.64 -0.87
C LEU A 40 19.01 -5.36 -0.54
N LEU A 41 18.56 -4.56 0.44
CA LEU A 41 19.29 -3.34 0.80
C LEU A 41 20.65 -3.66 1.40
N PHE A 42 20.77 -4.78 2.13
CA PHE A 42 22.02 -5.27 2.72
C PHE A 42 22.86 -6.01 1.69
N ASP A 43 22.23 -6.85 0.86
CA ASP A 43 22.91 -7.61 -0.20
C ASP A 43 23.65 -6.69 -1.18
N TYR A 44 23.07 -5.52 -1.47
CA TYR A 44 23.69 -4.49 -2.32
C TYR A 44 24.48 -3.43 -1.53
N SER A 45 24.64 -3.58 -0.22
CA SER A 45 25.39 -2.65 0.66
C SER A 45 24.92 -1.18 0.55
N ILE A 46 23.60 -0.98 0.50
CA ILE A 46 22.94 0.34 0.41
C ILE A 46 22.03 0.63 1.62
N GLU A 47 22.08 -0.18 2.67
CA GLU A 47 21.26 -0.10 3.88
C GLU A 47 21.43 1.23 4.65
N ASN A 48 22.58 1.88 4.51
CA ASN A 48 22.87 3.18 5.13
C ASN A 48 22.24 4.36 4.37
N ARG A 49 21.66 4.13 3.19
CA ARG A 49 21.03 5.20 2.40
C ARG A 49 19.59 5.45 2.87
N PRO A 50 19.10 6.71 2.79
CA PRO A 50 17.70 7.02 3.04
C PRO A 50 16.74 6.17 2.19
N VAL A 51 15.73 5.58 2.83
CA VAL A 51 14.70 4.76 2.19
C VAL A 51 13.38 5.54 2.12
N LEU A 52 12.84 5.70 0.92
CA LEU A 52 11.51 6.23 0.67
C LEU A 52 10.63 5.11 0.10
N PHE A 53 9.47 4.87 0.68
CA PHE A 53 8.49 3.94 0.11
C PHE A 53 7.50 4.66 -0.79
N HIS A 54 7.22 4.11 -1.96
CA HIS A 54 6.11 4.54 -2.83
C HIS A 54 5.18 3.36 -3.07
N VAL A 55 4.03 3.38 -2.41
CA VAL A 55 3.11 2.27 -2.24
C VAL A 55 1.86 2.51 -3.09
N PHE A 56 1.59 1.58 -4.01
CA PHE A 56 0.45 1.69 -4.93
C PHE A 56 -0.68 0.74 -4.55
N SER A 57 -1.90 1.25 -4.51
CA SER A 57 -3.13 0.49 -4.24
C SER A 57 -3.12 -0.26 -2.90
N ASN A 58 -4.23 -0.90 -2.59
CA ASN A 58 -4.35 -1.76 -1.41
C ASN A 58 -3.41 -2.97 -1.47
N GLY A 59 -3.14 -3.52 -2.66
CA GLY A 59 -2.19 -4.63 -2.80
C GLY A 59 -0.78 -4.26 -2.33
N GLY A 60 -0.32 -3.05 -2.64
CA GLY A 60 0.94 -2.52 -2.13
C GLY A 60 0.91 -2.27 -0.63
N VAL A 61 -0.20 -1.74 -0.11
CA VAL A 61 -0.38 -1.52 1.34
C VAL A 61 -0.30 -2.83 2.13
N MET A 62 -0.89 -3.91 1.62
CA MET A 62 -0.84 -5.22 2.27
C MET A 62 0.60 -5.73 2.40
N LEU A 63 1.42 -5.56 1.37
CA LEU A 63 2.84 -5.87 1.43
C LEU A 63 3.58 -4.92 2.38
N TYR A 64 3.31 -3.62 2.28
CA TYR A 64 3.95 -2.58 3.07
C TYR A 64 3.69 -2.74 4.57
N ARG A 65 2.52 -3.24 4.99
CA ARG A 65 2.25 -3.60 6.39
C ARG A 65 3.31 -4.59 6.91
N TYR A 66 3.62 -5.63 6.15
CA TYR A 66 4.62 -6.62 6.57
C TYR A 66 6.05 -6.06 6.51
N VAL A 67 6.32 -5.12 5.59
CA VAL A 67 7.57 -4.34 5.60
C VAL A 67 7.69 -3.53 6.90
N LEU A 68 6.63 -2.82 7.29
CA LEU A 68 6.58 -2.07 8.55
C LEU A 68 6.79 -2.97 9.77
N GLU A 69 6.13 -4.14 9.80
CA GLU A 69 6.31 -5.13 10.86
C GLU A 69 7.77 -5.55 10.97
N ALA A 70 8.40 -5.92 9.85
CA ALA A 70 9.81 -6.32 9.80
C ALA A 70 10.75 -5.18 10.26
N LEU A 71 10.54 -3.95 9.78
CA LEU A 71 11.31 -2.76 10.16
C LEU A 71 11.29 -2.48 11.67
N HIS A 72 10.21 -2.85 12.39
CA HIS A 72 10.08 -2.55 13.82
C HIS A 72 10.35 -3.74 14.73
N THR A 73 10.35 -4.98 14.20
CA THR A 73 10.47 -6.19 15.01
C THR A 73 11.76 -6.97 14.77
N GLN A 74 12.39 -6.84 13.60
CA GLN A 74 13.48 -7.72 13.17
C GLN A 74 14.78 -6.95 12.95
N GLN A 75 15.88 -7.46 13.50
CA GLN A 75 17.24 -7.04 13.09
C GLN A 75 17.67 -7.82 11.84
N PRO A 76 18.48 -7.24 10.94
CA PRO A 76 19.08 -5.88 11.02
C PRO A 76 18.15 -4.76 10.54
N PHE A 77 16.91 -5.05 10.10
CA PHE A 77 16.05 -4.08 9.43
C PHE A 77 15.70 -2.82 10.25
N LYS A 78 15.75 -2.89 11.58
CA LYS A 78 15.56 -1.73 12.47
C LYS A 78 16.57 -0.60 12.25
N SER A 79 17.74 -0.88 11.68
CA SER A 79 18.76 0.15 11.40
C SER A 79 18.46 0.97 10.15
N LEU A 80 17.51 0.55 9.32
CA LEU A 80 17.21 1.22 8.05
C LEU A 80 16.61 2.62 8.28
N LYS A 81 17.20 3.62 7.62
CA LYS A 81 16.78 5.02 7.71
C LYS A 81 15.60 5.31 6.78
N VAL A 82 14.39 5.02 7.23
CA VAL A 82 13.17 5.37 6.48
C VAL A 82 12.85 6.84 6.64
N VAL A 83 12.78 7.58 5.53
CA VAL A 83 12.58 9.04 5.53
C VAL A 83 11.16 9.47 5.17
N GLY A 84 10.35 8.58 4.59
CA GLY A 84 8.96 8.88 4.27
C GLY A 84 8.27 7.79 3.46
N THR A 85 6.95 7.93 3.35
CA THR A 85 6.11 7.04 2.54
C THR A 85 5.11 7.83 1.71
N ILE A 86 4.99 7.47 0.43
CA ILE A 86 3.94 7.96 -0.46
C ILE A 86 2.95 6.82 -0.69
N PHE A 87 1.67 7.08 -0.49
CA PHE A 87 0.58 6.19 -0.85
C PHE A 87 -0.15 6.74 -2.06
N ASP A 88 -0.29 5.91 -3.10
CA ASP A 88 -1.04 6.23 -4.31
C ASP A 88 -2.28 5.34 -4.38
N SER A 89 -3.44 5.99 -4.33
CA SER A 89 -4.76 5.36 -4.36
C SER A 89 -4.96 4.33 -3.24
N ALA A 90 -4.46 4.64 -2.05
CA ALA A 90 -4.46 3.76 -0.87
C ALA A 90 -4.18 4.57 0.41
N PRO A 91 -4.37 3.99 1.61
CA PRO A 91 -5.07 2.74 1.91
C PRO A 91 -6.59 2.93 1.95
N GLY A 92 -7.34 1.87 1.65
CA GLY A 92 -8.79 1.84 1.84
C GLY A 92 -9.26 0.56 2.51
N ARG A 93 -10.37 0.63 3.24
CA ARG A 93 -10.99 -0.56 3.82
C ARG A 93 -11.43 -1.54 2.74
N ARG A 94 -11.35 -2.83 3.05
CA ARG A 94 -11.82 -3.89 2.16
C ARG A 94 -13.32 -3.73 1.97
N ASN A 95 -13.71 -3.30 0.78
CA ASN A 95 -15.09 -3.30 0.33
C ASN A 95 -15.22 -4.31 -0.83
N LEU A 96 -16.28 -5.14 -0.80
CA LEU A 96 -16.45 -6.24 -1.74
C LEU A 96 -16.53 -5.74 -3.19
N ARG A 97 -17.25 -4.63 -3.41
CA ARG A 97 -17.44 -4.04 -4.74
C ARG A 97 -16.12 -3.59 -5.37
N GLY A 98 -15.29 -2.88 -4.63
CA GLY A 98 -13.96 -2.42 -5.03
C GLY A 98 -13.01 -3.59 -5.22
N GLY A 99 -13.06 -4.60 -4.34
CA GLY A 99 -12.32 -5.86 -4.51
C GLY A 99 -12.67 -6.58 -5.81
N LEU A 100 -13.96 -6.71 -6.13
CA LEU A 100 -14.43 -7.30 -7.39
C LEU A 100 -14.04 -6.47 -8.62
N ARG A 101 -14.11 -5.14 -8.53
CA ARG A 101 -13.64 -4.24 -9.60
C ARG A 101 -12.14 -4.40 -9.83
N ALA A 102 -11.33 -4.37 -8.78
CA ALA A 102 -9.89 -4.55 -8.85
C ALA A 102 -9.50 -5.92 -9.42
N LEU A 103 -10.14 -7.00 -8.94
CA LEU A 103 -9.90 -8.33 -9.50
C LEU A 103 -10.36 -8.43 -10.95
N GLY A 104 -11.50 -7.81 -11.29
CA GLY A 104 -12.01 -7.72 -12.65
C GLY A 104 -11.05 -7.02 -13.62
N THR A 105 -10.36 -5.97 -13.17
CA THR A 105 -9.31 -5.29 -13.95
C THR A 105 -8.06 -6.15 -14.14
N VAL A 106 -7.66 -6.93 -13.13
CA VAL A 106 -6.53 -7.87 -13.23
C VAL A 106 -6.83 -9.00 -14.20
N LEU A 107 -8.08 -9.49 -14.22
CA LEU A 107 -8.52 -10.61 -15.05
C LEU A 107 -9.01 -10.18 -16.45
N VAL A 108 -8.67 -8.97 -16.91
CA VAL A 108 -9.16 -8.45 -18.20
C VAL A 108 -8.72 -9.32 -19.40
N SER A 109 -7.54 -9.92 -19.31
CA SER A 109 -6.96 -10.80 -20.34
C SER A 109 -7.27 -12.29 -20.14
N THR A 110 -8.08 -12.65 -19.15
CA THR A 110 -8.41 -14.05 -18.83
C THR A 110 -9.65 -14.51 -19.59
N ASN A 111 -9.73 -15.80 -19.91
CA ASN A 111 -10.92 -16.42 -20.51
C ASN A 111 -12.20 -16.04 -19.72
N VAL A 112 -13.28 -15.73 -20.43
CA VAL A 112 -14.53 -15.22 -19.86
C VAL A 112 -15.12 -16.15 -18.80
N LEU A 113 -15.15 -17.46 -19.05
CA LEU A 113 -15.68 -18.44 -18.10
C LEU A 113 -14.82 -18.49 -16.84
N LEU A 114 -13.50 -18.55 -17.00
CA LEU A 114 -12.56 -18.55 -15.88
C LEU A 114 -12.62 -17.23 -15.09
N LYS A 115 -12.75 -16.09 -15.78
CA LYS A 115 -12.90 -14.77 -15.15
C LYS A 115 -14.11 -14.73 -14.24
N TYR A 116 -15.29 -15.13 -14.73
CA TYR A 116 -16.50 -15.14 -13.92
C TYR A 116 -16.45 -16.17 -12.80
N PHE A 117 -15.85 -17.34 -13.05
CA PHE A 117 -15.59 -18.33 -11.99
C PHE A 117 -14.71 -17.76 -10.86
N LEU A 118 -13.61 -17.09 -11.19
CA LEU A 118 -12.70 -16.47 -10.21
C LEU A 118 -13.34 -15.28 -9.48
N LEU A 119 -14.17 -14.47 -10.16
CA LEU A 119 -14.91 -13.39 -9.51
C LEU A 119 -15.99 -13.94 -8.56
N PHE A 120 -16.71 -14.99 -8.99
CA PHE A 120 -17.72 -15.64 -8.17
C PHE A 120 -17.09 -16.32 -6.94
N SER A 121 -15.97 -17.03 -7.12
CA SER A 121 -15.25 -17.65 -6.01
C SER A 121 -14.74 -16.60 -5.02
N PHE A 122 -14.13 -15.51 -5.49
CA PHE A 122 -13.70 -14.39 -4.64
C PHE A 122 -14.89 -13.77 -3.87
N ALA A 123 -16.01 -13.53 -4.55
CA ALA A 123 -17.22 -13.00 -3.90
C ALA A 123 -17.73 -13.95 -2.81
N THR A 124 -17.82 -15.24 -3.12
CA THR A 124 -18.31 -16.28 -2.21
C THR A 124 -17.40 -16.38 -0.99
N THR A 125 -16.08 -16.47 -1.19
CA THR A 125 -15.11 -16.49 -0.10
C THR A 125 -15.20 -15.23 0.76
N ALA A 126 -15.31 -14.04 0.16
CA ALA A 126 -15.43 -12.79 0.91
C ALA A 126 -16.72 -12.76 1.76
N VAL A 127 -17.84 -13.27 1.24
CA VAL A 127 -19.12 -13.36 1.96
C VAL A 127 -19.03 -14.40 3.09
N VAL A 128 -18.52 -15.59 2.80
CA VAL A 128 -18.31 -16.65 3.81
C VAL A 128 -17.42 -16.16 4.94
N MET A 129 -16.28 -15.53 4.62
CA MET A 129 -15.38 -14.97 5.62
C MET A 129 -16.07 -13.87 6.45
N ARG A 130 -16.94 -13.05 5.84
CA ARG A 130 -17.63 -11.93 6.51
C ARG A 130 -18.88 -12.34 7.29
N ILE A 131 -19.54 -13.44 6.94
CA ILE A 131 -20.79 -13.88 7.59
C ILE A 131 -20.54 -15.03 8.56
N ILE A 132 -19.74 -16.02 8.16
CA ILE A 132 -19.52 -17.24 8.95
C ILE A 132 -18.33 -17.07 9.90
N LEU A 133 -17.19 -16.54 9.42
CA LEU A 133 -16.01 -16.37 10.27
C LEU A 133 -16.00 -15.07 11.07
N TYR A 134 -16.56 -13.96 10.57
CA TYR A 134 -16.50 -12.67 11.26
C TYR A 134 -17.05 -12.68 12.70
N PRO A 135 -18.15 -13.37 13.05
CA PRO A 135 -18.59 -13.47 14.44
C PRO A 135 -17.62 -14.27 15.33
N LEU A 136 -16.93 -15.24 14.74
CA LEU A 136 -16.05 -16.19 15.44
C LEU A 136 -14.59 -15.70 15.55
N THR A 137 -14.14 -14.85 14.62
CA THR A 137 -12.73 -14.43 14.49
C THR A 137 -12.51 -12.92 14.54
N ARG A 138 -13.54 -12.12 14.88
CA ARG A 138 -13.46 -10.66 15.05
C ARG A 138 -12.29 -10.20 15.94
N PHE A 139 -11.85 -11.03 16.88
CA PHE A 139 -10.73 -10.75 17.77
C PHE A 139 -9.37 -11.26 17.27
N ILE A 140 -9.32 -12.02 16.17
CA ILE A 140 -8.15 -12.81 15.76
C ILE A 140 -7.47 -12.25 14.50
N HIS A 141 -8.16 -11.47 13.66
CA HIS A 141 -7.56 -10.93 12.42
C HIS A 141 -7.73 -9.42 12.29
N GLU A 142 -6.69 -8.68 12.68
CA GLU A 142 -6.59 -7.24 12.38
C GLU A 142 -6.41 -7.02 10.88
N SER A 143 -7.27 -6.17 10.31
CA SER A 143 -7.18 -5.85 8.88
C SER A 143 -5.91 -5.06 8.57
N HIS A 144 -5.43 -5.17 7.32
CA HIS A 144 -4.27 -4.39 6.88
C HIS A 144 -4.47 -2.88 7.05
N TYR A 145 -5.69 -2.39 6.85
CA TYR A 145 -6.05 -1.00 7.07
C TYR A 145 -5.96 -0.61 8.56
N ASP A 146 -6.55 -1.43 9.44
CA ASP A 146 -6.56 -1.13 10.89
C ASP A 146 -5.17 -1.24 11.51
N ALA A 147 -4.33 -2.16 11.01
CA ALA A 147 -2.92 -2.25 11.39
C ALA A 147 -2.14 -0.98 11.00
N LEU A 148 -2.42 -0.41 9.81
CA LEU A 148 -1.79 0.85 9.38
C LEU A 148 -2.21 2.05 10.23
N LEU A 149 -3.48 2.13 10.65
CA LEU A 149 -3.95 3.19 11.55
C LEU A 149 -3.09 3.26 12.83
N LYS A 150 -2.68 2.10 13.34
CA LYS A 150 -1.88 1.96 14.56
C LYS A 150 -0.38 1.82 14.32
N ALA A 151 0.08 2.00 13.07
CA ALA A 151 1.46 1.73 12.72
C ALA A 151 2.44 2.55 13.60
N PRO A 152 3.52 1.93 14.10
CA PRO A 152 4.50 2.60 14.95
C PRO A 152 5.35 3.64 14.21
N SER A 153 5.37 3.62 12.87
CA SER A 153 6.10 4.59 12.06
C SER A 153 5.69 6.04 12.36
N ARG A 154 6.65 6.96 12.36
CA ARG A 154 6.43 8.42 12.57
C ARG A 154 7.10 9.30 11.52
N TRP A 155 7.61 8.72 10.44
CA TRP A 155 8.14 9.48 9.31
C TRP A 155 7.02 10.13 8.50
N PRO A 156 7.30 11.21 7.74
CA PRO A 156 6.31 11.89 6.92
C PRO A 156 5.59 10.96 5.94
N GLU A 157 4.30 11.25 5.68
CA GLU A 157 3.44 10.48 4.79
C GLU A 157 2.75 11.41 3.76
N LEU A 158 2.73 11.01 2.49
CA LEU A 158 2.03 11.68 1.40
C LEU A 158 0.95 10.77 0.83
N TYR A 159 -0.31 11.19 0.87
CA TYR A 159 -1.46 10.48 0.32
C TYR A 159 -1.88 11.14 -0.98
N LEU A 160 -1.86 10.38 -2.07
CA LEU A 160 -2.33 10.77 -3.40
C LEU A 160 -3.58 9.94 -3.70
N TYR A 161 -4.72 10.60 -3.88
CA TYR A 161 -6.00 9.93 -4.09
C TYR A 161 -6.91 10.75 -5.01
N SER A 162 -8.08 10.22 -5.34
CA SER A 162 -9.05 10.91 -6.18
C SER A 162 -10.47 10.54 -5.75
N ARG A 163 -11.38 11.52 -5.69
CA ARG A 163 -12.81 11.26 -5.51
C ARG A 163 -13.45 10.44 -6.64
N ALA A 164 -12.85 10.43 -7.83
CA ALA A 164 -13.27 9.58 -8.94
C ALA A 164 -12.72 8.15 -8.90
N ASP A 165 -11.94 7.79 -7.86
CA ASP A 165 -11.45 6.43 -7.68
C ASP A 165 -12.62 5.46 -7.39
N ALA A 166 -12.91 4.60 -8.35
CA ALA A 166 -14.00 3.64 -8.29
C ALA A 166 -13.68 2.38 -7.46
N ILE A 167 -12.46 2.24 -6.94
CA ILE A 167 -11.96 1.09 -6.18
C ILE A 167 -11.79 1.47 -4.70
N ILE A 168 -11.13 2.59 -4.44
CA ILE A 168 -10.86 3.10 -3.09
C ILE A 168 -11.57 4.45 -2.90
N ASP A 169 -12.47 4.51 -1.93
CA ASP A 169 -13.19 5.74 -1.60
C ASP A 169 -12.23 6.77 -0.98
N ALA A 170 -12.26 8.01 -1.49
CA ALA A 170 -11.47 9.12 -1.00
C ALA A 170 -11.61 9.33 0.52
N SER A 171 -12.81 9.14 1.07
CA SER A 171 -13.07 9.30 2.50
C SER A 171 -12.31 8.28 3.37
N GLU A 172 -11.96 7.10 2.85
CA GLU A 172 -11.10 6.15 3.58
C GLU A 172 -9.66 6.67 3.65
N VAL A 173 -9.15 7.23 2.55
CA VAL A 173 -7.80 7.81 2.51
C VAL A 173 -7.70 9.02 3.42
N GLU A 174 -8.69 9.91 3.37
CA GLU A 174 -8.81 11.08 4.26
C GLU A 174 -8.84 10.65 5.73
N ARG A 175 -9.66 9.65 6.08
CA ARG A 175 -9.71 9.10 7.45
C ARG A 175 -8.37 8.52 7.91
N MET A 176 -7.63 7.84 7.03
CA MET A 176 -6.28 7.38 7.35
C MET A 176 -5.37 8.57 7.61
N ALA A 177 -5.30 9.52 6.69
CA ALA A 177 -4.48 10.72 6.81
C ALA A 177 -4.73 11.45 8.14
N ASP A 178 -5.99 11.70 8.48
CA ASP A 178 -6.39 12.34 9.75
C ASP A 178 -5.97 11.54 10.98
N ALA A 179 -6.15 10.21 10.96
CA ALA A 179 -5.75 9.35 12.05
C ALA A 179 -4.24 9.37 12.27
N ARG A 180 -3.46 9.35 11.19
CA ARG A 180 -1.99 9.41 11.23
C ARG A 180 -1.51 10.78 11.71
N GLN A 181 -2.13 11.86 11.24
CA GLN A 181 -1.83 13.22 11.70
C GLN A 181 -2.10 13.39 13.20
N ARG A 182 -3.20 12.83 13.74
CA ARG A 182 -3.47 12.81 15.19
C ARG A 182 -2.44 12.06 16.01
N LEU A 183 -1.69 11.14 15.39
CA LEU A 183 -0.56 10.44 16.03
C LEU A 183 0.77 11.21 15.92
N GLY A 184 0.73 12.46 15.45
CA GLY A 184 1.90 13.33 15.31
C GLY A 184 2.71 13.07 14.03
N VAL A 185 2.17 12.32 13.07
CA VAL A 185 2.82 12.12 11.77
C VAL A 185 2.65 13.37 10.92
N SER A 186 3.72 13.82 10.26
CA SER A 186 3.61 14.86 9.23
C SER A 186 2.91 14.28 8.01
N VAL A 187 1.68 14.71 7.75
CA VAL A 187 0.83 14.17 6.69
C VAL A 187 0.52 15.25 5.66
N LYS A 188 0.66 14.89 4.38
CA LYS A 188 0.12 15.67 3.26
C LYS A 188 -0.84 14.79 2.48
N ALA A 189 -2.03 15.30 2.17
CA ALA A 189 -3.05 14.56 1.42
C ALA A 189 -3.48 15.41 0.21
N VAL A 190 -3.54 14.80 -0.98
CA VAL A 190 -3.86 15.48 -2.23
C VAL A 190 -4.92 14.70 -3.00
N ASP A 191 -6.06 15.35 -3.21
CA ASP A 191 -7.16 14.87 -4.05
C ASP A 191 -6.97 15.35 -5.50
N PHE A 192 -6.87 14.40 -6.43
CA PHE A 192 -6.81 14.65 -7.87
C PHE A 192 -8.20 14.79 -8.51
N SER A 193 -9.28 14.74 -7.73
CA SER A 193 -10.68 14.97 -8.10
C SER A 193 -11.30 13.98 -9.11
N ASP A 194 -10.69 13.81 -10.29
CA ASP A 194 -11.30 13.14 -11.46
C ASP A 194 -10.48 11.96 -12.03
N SER A 195 -9.24 11.79 -11.59
CA SER A 195 -8.40 10.71 -12.11
C SER A 195 -8.78 9.33 -11.54
N ALA A 196 -8.66 8.30 -12.37
CA ALA A 196 -8.96 6.92 -11.98
C ALA A 196 -7.90 6.34 -11.02
N HIS A 197 -8.26 5.21 -10.38
CA HIS A 197 -7.38 4.43 -9.50
C HIS A 197 -5.98 4.24 -10.12
N VAL A 198 -4.93 4.59 -9.37
CA VAL A 198 -3.51 4.45 -9.72
C VAL A 198 -3.17 5.08 -11.09
N SER A 199 -3.93 6.11 -11.47
CA SER A 199 -3.80 6.77 -12.77
C SER A 199 -3.46 8.25 -12.64
N HIS A 200 -3.22 8.75 -11.43
CA HIS A 200 -2.89 10.15 -11.16
C HIS A 200 -1.67 10.63 -11.96
N MET A 201 -0.60 9.84 -12.00
CA MET A 201 0.59 10.14 -12.82
C MET A 201 0.30 10.18 -14.33
N ARG A 202 -0.64 9.36 -14.81
CA ARG A 202 -1.00 9.34 -16.24
C ARG A 202 -1.87 10.54 -16.61
N ALA A 203 -2.82 10.91 -15.75
CA ALA A 203 -3.71 12.04 -15.96
C ALA A 203 -2.99 13.39 -15.74
N TYR A 204 -2.10 13.46 -14.74
CA TYR A 204 -1.46 14.69 -14.27
C TYR A 204 0.05 14.53 -14.09
N PRO A 205 0.82 14.20 -15.15
CA PRO A 205 2.22 13.79 -15.03
C PRO A 205 3.13 14.83 -14.38
N THR A 206 3.00 16.10 -14.77
CA THR A 206 3.81 17.19 -14.22
C THR A 206 3.46 17.46 -12.76
N TYR A 207 2.17 17.57 -12.45
CA TYR A 207 1.71 17.86 -11.09
C TYR A 207 2.05 16.73 -10.11
N TYR A 208 1.76 15.49 -10.50
CA TYR A 208 2.12 14.30 -9.73
C TYR A 208 3.62 14.21 -9.49
N SER A 209 4.44 14.37 -10.54
CA SER A 209 5.90 14.30 -10.41
C SER A 209 6.42 15.38 -9.47
N ASN A 210 5.91 16.61 -9.57
CA ASN A 210 6.31 17.70 -8.69
C ASN A 210 5.98 17.39 -7.22
N LEU A 211 4.78 16.88 -6.93
CA LEU A 211 4.39 16.49 -5.58
C LEU A 211 5.33 15.43 -4.99
N CYS A 212 5.58 14.35 -5.73
CA CYS A 212 6.48 13.29 -5.26
C CYS A 212 7.92 13.80 -5.07
N MET A 213 8.39 14.67 -5.97
CA MET A 213 9.77 15.17 -5.91
C MET A 213 10.00 16.20 -4.81
N THR A 214 9.03 17.09 -4.57
CA THR A 214 9.05 18.01 -3.44
C THR A 214 9.04 17.22 -2.14
N PHE A 215 8.11 16.26 -1.99
CA PHE A 215 8.04 15.42 -0.80
C PHE A 215 9.33 14.65 -0.52
N LEU A 216 9.93 14.01 -1.54
CA LEU A 216 11.23 13.34 -1.40
C LEU A 216 12.32 14.31 -0.90
N SER A 217 12.37 15.52 -1.47
CA SER A 217 13.37 16.53 -1.10
C SER A 217 13.19 17.00 0.35
N ASP A 218 11.94 17.21 0.78
CA ASP A 218 11.60 17.62 2.14
C ASP A 218 11.94 16.52 3.16
N CYS A 219 11.61 15.25 2.86
CA CYS A 219 11.95 14.09 3.67
C CYS A 219 13.46 13.94 3.89
N VAL A 220 14.27 14.12 2.84
CA VAL A 220 15.73 13.99 2.94
C VAL A 220 16.35 15.17 3.71
N ARG A 221 15.83 16.40 3.54
CA ARG A 221 16.30 17.59 4.26
C ARG A 221 15.94 17.57 5.75
N GLY A 222 14.75 17.07 6.10
CA GLY A 222 14.26 17.00 7.47
C GLY A 222 14.81 15.84 8.29
N SER A 223 15.56 14.92 7.67
CA SER A 223 16.16 13.79 8.39
C SER A 223 17.43 14.25 9.12
N PRO A 224 17.57 13.99 10.44
CA PRO A 224 18.83 14.27 11.15
C PRO A 224 19.97 13.56 10.42
N ARG A 225 21.10 14.26 10.22
CA ARG A 225 22.27 13.70 9.51
C ARG A 225 22.78 12.47 10.23
#